data_AF-A0A2A2Y7V9-F1
#
_entry.id   AF-A0A2A2Y7V9-F1
#
_cell.length_a   1.000
_cell.length_b   1.000
_cell.length_c   1.000
_cell.angle_alpha   90.00
_cell.angle_beta   90.00
_cell.angle_gamma   90.00
#
_symmetry.space_group_name_H-M   'P 1'
#
loop_
_entity.id
_entity.type
_entity.pdbx_description
1 polymer ?
#
loop_
_entity_poly.entity_id
_entity_poly.type
_entity_poly.pdbx_seq_one_letter_code
_entity_poly.pdbx_strand_id
1 'polypeptide(L)'
;MPGIDLLLATTARLRAPDGCPWDREQTHRTICDCLVEEVAELLQAIDLNDDANLREELGDLLFHIAMHAQLAAEAGKFTFDDVAREVNEKMVRRHPHVFGDGAKLGTADAVVTQWEQIKLKEKGAKKPTVFKHLPPSLNAILTAREVWKQVRKKQLDAGATVDVSQVDALAHGLTEEAAGQKLFELIAACRDAGIDPDSALRRQTAKVVAEAELRAPQG
;
A
#
# COMPACT_ATOMS: atom_id res chain seq x y z
N MET A 1 23.04 -14.43 -19.06
CA MET A 1 21.86 -14.69 -18.21
C MET A 1 21.24 -13.34 -17.87
N PRO A 2 19.93 -13.14 -18.10
CA PRO A 2 19.20 -11.94 -17.67
C PRO A 2 19.43 -11.62 -16.18
N GLY A 3 19.37 -10.34 -15.81
CA GLY A 3 19.64 -9.90 -14.43
C GLY A 3 18.70 -10.53 -13.39
N ILE A 4 17.42 -10.72 -13.77
CA ILE A 4 16.45 -11.38 -12.89
C ILE A 4 16.80 -12.85 -12.63
N ASP A 5 17.25 -13.58 -13.65
CA ASP A 5 17.64 -14.98 -13.51
C ASP A 5 18.88 -15.12 -12.60
N LEU A 6 19.82 -14.16 -12.67
CA LEU A 6 20.97 -14.09 -11.76
C LEU A 6 20.53 -13.88 -10.31
N LEU A 7 19.59 -12.96 -10.07
CA LEU A 7 19.06 -12.71 -8.72
C LEU A 7 18.39 -13.96 -8.15
N LEU A 8 17.54 -14.63 -8.92
CA LEU A 8 16.85 -15.84 -8.50
C LEU A 8 17.84 -16.99 -8.21
N ALA A 9 18.84 -17.18 -9.08
CA ALA A 9 19.89 -18.18 -8.86
C ALA A 9 20.73 -17.86 -7.61
N THR A 10 21.05 -16.58 -7.39
CA THR A 10 21.80 -16.12 -6.20
C THR A 10 20.98 -16.36 -4.93
N THR A 11 19.70 -15.98 -4.93
CA THR A 11 18.78 -16.18 -3.81
C THR A 11 18.66 -17.67 -3.44
N ALA A 12 18.52 -18.54 -4.45
CA ALA A 12 18.50 -19.98 -4.25
C ALA A 12 19.83 -20.52 -3.70
N ARG A 13 20.97 -20.01 -4.17
CA ARG A 13 22.31 -20.40 -3.68
C ARG A 13 22.54 -19.99 -2.23
N LEU A 14 22.09 -18.79 -1.84
CA LEU A 14 22.18 -18.29 -0.46
C LEU A 14 21.42 -19.19 0.50
N ARG A 15 20.25 -19.72 0.07
CA ARG A 15 19.40 -20.58 0.90
C ARG A 15 19.68 -22.09 0.78
N ALA A 16 20.61 -22.51 -0.08
CA ALA A 16 21.02 -23.91 -0.20
C ALA A 16 21.56 -24.47 1.14
N PRO A 17 21.58 -25.80 1.37
CA PRO A 17 22.06 -26.38 2.64
C PRO A 17 23.47 -25.94 3.07
N ASP A 18 24.35 -25.70 2.11
CA ASP A 18 25.72 -25.18 2.26
C ASP A 18 25.82 -23.68 1.93
N GLY A 19 24.69 -22.97 1.94
CA GLY A 19 24.57 -21.54 1.69
C GLY A 19 24.84 -20.70 2.94
N CYS A 20 24.41 -19.44 2.90
CA CYS A 20 24.57 -18.50 3.99
C CYS A 20 23.65 -18.89 5.17
N PRO A 21 24.19 -19.12 6.38
CA PRO A 21 23.38 -19.46 7.54
C PRO A 21 22.29 -18.40 7.85
N TRP A 22 22.65 -17.12 7.76
CA TRP A 22 21.72 -16.02 8.02
C TRP A 22 20.53 -16.02 7.05
N ASP A 23 20.78 -16.21 5.75
CA ASP A 23 19.72 -16.26 4.74
C ASP A 23 18.82 -17.49 4.91
N ARG A 24 19.39 -18.64 5.28
CA ARG A 24 18.64 -19.88 5.50
C ARG A 24 17.69 -19.81 6.68
N GLU A 25 18.09 -19.12 7.74
CA GLU A 25 17.29 -18.93 8.96
C GLU A 25 16.10 -17.98 8.74
N GLN A 26 16.11 -17.17 7.67
CA GLN A 26 15.02 -16.25 7.36
C GLN A 26 13.70 -16.98 7.10
N THR A 27 12.62 -16.34 7.54
CA THR A 27 11.23 -16.73 7.29
C THR A 27 10.48 -15.54 6.71
N HIS A 28 9.25 -15.75 6.22
CA HIS A 28 8.41 -14.62 5.79
C HIS A 28 8.26 -13.52 6.86
N ARG A 29 8.25 -13.90 8.15
CA ARG A 29 8.07 -12.95 9.26
C ARG A 29 9.32 -12.15 9.56
N THR A 30 10.50 -12.78 9.50
CA THR A 30 11.76 -12.09 9.85
C THR A 30 12.21 -11.11 8.78
N ILE A 31 11.79 -11.32 7.53
CA ILE A 31 12.07 -10.41 6.40
C ILE A 31 11.20 -9.13 6.47
N CYS A 32 10.08 -9.14 7.20
CA CYS A 32 9.12 -8.03 7.19
C CYS A 32 9.72 -6.70 7.69
N ASP A 33 10.58 -6.74 8.70
CA ASP A 33 11.16 -5.52 9.28
C ASP A 33 12.13 -4.86 8.29
N CYS A 34 13.02 -5.64 7.67
CA CYS A 34 13.89 -5.16 6.61
C CYS A 34 13.08 -4.57 5.44
N LEU A 35 11.98 -5.22 5.03
CA LEU A 35 11.12 -4.68 3.97
C LEU A 35 10.54 -3.28 4.31
N VAL A 36 10.28 -2.99 5.59
CA VAL A 36 9.83 -1.65 6.00
C VAL A 36 10.96 -0.63 5.92
N GLU A 37 12.18 -1.04 6.27
CA GLU A 37 13.40 -0.22 6.15
C GLU A 37 13.67 0.13 4.68
N GLU A 38 13.72 -0.86 3.77
CA GLU A 38 13.96 -0.63 2.34
C GLU A 38 12.89 0.29 1.70
N VAL A 39 11.63 0.17 2.16
CA VAL A 39 10.57 1.08 1.69
C VAL A 39 10.82 2.50 2.16
N ALA A 40 11.33 2.70 3.39
CA ALA A 40 11.66 4.02 3.90
C ALA A 40 12.86 4.63 3.17
N GLU A 41 13.89 3.83 2.88
CA GLU A 41 15.08 4.26 2.13
C GLU A 41 14.73 4.56 0.67
N LEU A 42 13.86 3.77 0.03
CA LEU A 42 13.31 4.07 -1.30
C LEU A 42 12.59 5.42 -1.31
N LEU A 43 11.75 5.69 -0.31
CA LEU A 43 11.04 6.97 -0.21
C LEU A 43 12.02 8.13 -0.05
N GLN A 44 13.05 7.96 0.78
CA GLN A 44 14.12 8.96 0.93
C GLN A 44 14.84 9.23 -0.39
N ALA A 45 15.18 8.19 -1.16
CA ALA A 45 15.83 8.34 -2.46
C ALA A 45 14.96 9.14 -3.45
N ILE A 46 13.65 8.90 -3.45
CA ILE A 46 12.67 9.66 -4.26
C ILE A 46 12.64 11.12 -3.83
N ASP A 47 12.50 11.39 -2.52
CA ASP A 47 12.40 12.75 -1.98
C ASP A 47 13.67 13.58 -2.27
N LEU A 48 14.84 12.93 -2.27
CA LEU A 48 16.12 13.55 -2.57
C LEU A 48 16.45 13.63 -4.08
N ASN A 49 15.61 13.05 -4.95
CA ASN A 49 15.90 12.86 -6.37
C ASN A 49 17.26 12.17 -6.62
N ASP A 50 17.60 11.19 -5.78
CA ASP A 50 18.84 10.41 -5.87
C ASP A 50 18.62 9.17 -6.73
N ASP A 51 18.87 9.28 -8.02
CA ASP A 51 18.70 8.17 -8.98
C ASP A 51 19.61 6.97 -8.68
N ALA A 52 20.77 7.18 -8.04
CA ALA A 52 21.69 6.11 -7.72
C ALA A 52 21.14 5.28 -6.56
N ASN A 53 20.74 5.94 -5.47
CA ASN A 53 20.11 5.28 -4.33
C ASN A 53 18.77 4.67 -4.75
N LEU A 54 17.96 5.37 -5.55
CA LEU A 54 16.69 4.86 -6.07
C LEU A 54 16.85 3.48 -6.75
N ARG A 55 17.93 3.30 -7.53
CA ARG A 55 18.21 2.01 -8.18
C ARG A 55 18.62 0.92 -7.19
N GLU A 56 19.37 1.27 -6.16
CA GLU A 56 19.80 0.36 -5.08
C GLU A 56 18.58 -0.15 -4.31
N GLU A 57 17.76 0.75 -3.77
CA GLU A 57 16.58 0.41 -2.96
C GLU A 57 15.52 -0.37 -3.76
N LEU A 58 15.34 -0.05 -5.04
CA LEU A 58 14.49 -0.86 -5.93
C LEU A 58 15.03 -2.29 -6.09
N GLY A 59 16.35 -2.45 -6.06
CA GLY A 59 17.03 -3.74 -6.06
C GLY A 59 16.81 -4.52 -4.77
N ASP A 60 16.89 -3.87 -3.61
CA ASP A 60 16.70 -4.51 -2.30
C ASP A 60 15.25 -4.94 -2.07
N LEU A 61 14.28 -4.12 -2.49
CA LEU A 61 12.88 -4.55 -2.55
C LEU A 61 12.68 -5.76 -3.47
N LEU A 62 13.35 -5.78 -4.63
CA LEU A 62 13.27 -6.91 -5.55
C LEU A 62 13.91 -8.18 -4.96
N PHE A 63 15.01 -8.05 -4.24
CA PHE A 63 15.64 -9.15 -3.51
C PHE A 63 14.71 -9.72 -2.43
N HIS A 64 14.06 -8.88 -1.63
CA HIS A 64 13.08 -9.34 -0.63
C HIS A 64 11.88 -10.06 -1.26
N ILE A 65 11.39 -9.60 -2.42
CA ILE A 65 10.36 -10.33 -3.20
C ILE A 65 10.89 -11.70 -3.64
N ALA A 66 12.13 -11.77 -4.14
CA ALA A 66 12.77 -13.02 -4.54
C ALA A 66 12.94 -13.99 -3.35
N MET A 67 13.32 -13.49 -2.17
CA MET A 67 13.43 -14.29 -0.94
C MET A 67 12.08 -14.88 -0.51
N HIS A 68 10.99 -14.10 -0.54
CA HIS A 68 9.65 -14.61 -0.26
C HIS A 68 9.20 -15.67 -1.28
N ALA A 69 9.47 -15.45 -2.57
CA ALA A 69 9.15 -16.42 -3.61
C ALA A 69 9.98 -17.71 -3.45
N GLN A 70 11.25 -17.61 -3.09
CA GLN A 70 12.13 -18.73 -2.82
C GLN A 70 11.64 -19.56 -1.63
N LEU A 71 11.28 -18.91 -0.51
CA LEU A 71 10.65 -19.56 0.66
C LEU A 71 9.34 -20.28 0.30
N ALA A 72 8.51 -19.67 -0.53
CA ALA A 72 7.26 -20.28 -0.98
C ALA A 72 7.50 -21.48 -1.91
N ALA A 73 8.52 -21.41 -2.78
CA ALA A 73 8.91 -22.49 -3.68
C ALA A 73 9.48 -23.69 -2.89
N GLU A 74 10.33 -23.43 -1.89
CA GLU A 74 10.84 -24.46 -0.95
C GLU A 74 9.70 -25.18 -0.22
N ALA A 75 8.60 -24.47 0.07
CA ALA A 75 7.40 -25.04 0.67
C ALA A 75 6.41 -25.64 -0.34
N GLY A 76 6.75 -25.70 -1.64
CA GLY A 76 5.90 -26.23 -2.71
C GLY A 76 4.61 -25.44 -2.96
N LYS A 77 4.60 -24.13 -2.66
CA LYS A 77 3.39 -23.28 -2.75
C LYS A 77 3.28 -22.51 -4.07
N PHE A 78 4.25 -21.65 -4.37
CA PHE A 78 4.30 -20.84 -5.59
C PHE A 78 5.74 -20.41 -5.87
N THR A 79 6.01 -19.97 -7.09
CA THR A 79 7.32 -19.51 -7.55
C THR A 79 7.34 -18.00 -7.83
N PHE A 80 8.52 -17.44 -8.08
CA PHE A 80 8.63 -16.04 -8.52
C PHE A 80 7.89 -15.79 -9.84
N ASP A 81 7.93 -16.76 -10.76
CA ASP A 81 7.23 -16.66 -12.04
C ASP A 81 5.71 -16.63 -11.86
N ASP A 82 5.16 -17.39 -10.89
CA ASP A 82 3.73 -17.31 -10.56
C ASP A 82 3.34 -15.92 -10.04
N VAL A 83 4.18 -15.31 -9.19
CA VAL A 83 3.97 -13.93 -8.70
C VAL A 83 3.98 -12.93 -9.86
N ALA A 84 4.99 -13.02 -10.74
CA ALA A 84 5.15 -12.14 -11.90
C ALA A 84 3.97 -12.31 -12.89
N ARG A 85 3.57 -13.56 -13.14
CA ARG A 85 2.45 -13.88 -14.03
C ARG A 85 1.13 -13.35 -13.47
N GLU A 86 0.84 -13.58 -12.19
CA GLU A 86 -0.42 -13.12 -11.57
C GLU A 86 -0.53 -11.58 -11.60
N VAL A 87 0.54 -10.85 -11.30
CA VAL A 87 0.50 -9.38 -11.38
C VAL A 87 0.34 -8.91 -12.82
N ASN A 88 1.01 -9.53 -13.79
CA ASN A 88 0.90 -9.18 -15.20
C ASN A 88 -0.51 -9.43 -15.75
N GLU A 89 -1.07 -10.63 -15.53
CA GLU A 89 -2.43 -10.97 -15.94
C GLU A 89 -3.46 -10.02 -15.32
N LYS A 90 -3.28 -9.64 -14.05
CA LYS A 90 -4.11 -8.63 -13.37
C LYS A 90 -3.99 -7.26 -14.02
N MET A 91 -2.78 -6.82 -14.40
CA MET A 91 -2.58 -5.54 -15.08
C MET A 91 -3.24 -5.54 -16.47
N VAL A 92 -3.02 -6.59 -17.28
CA VAL A 92 -3.60 -6.72 -18.62
C VAL A 92 -5.12 -6.72 -18.56
N ARG A 93 -5.71 -7.58 -17.71
CA ARG A 93 -7.16 -7.73 -17.60
C ARG A 93 -7.87 -6.45 -17.13
N ARG A 94 -7.23 -5.65 -16.28
CA ARG A 94 -7.82 -4.41 -15.75
C ARG A 94 -7.53 -3.17 -16.59
N HIS A 95 -6.74 -3.30 -17.65
CA HIS A 95 -6.52 -2.25 -18.65
C HIS A 95 -7.01 -2.70 -20.04
N PRO A 96 -8.29 -3.05 -20.22
CA PRO A 96 -8.80 -3.46 -21.53
C PRO A 96 -8.75 -2.31 -22.56
N HIS A 97 -8.66 -1.05 -22.11
CA HIS A 97 -8.45 0.11 -22.98
C HIS A 97 -7.01 0.21 -23.54
N VAL A 98 -6.05 -0.55 -22.99
CA VAL A 98 -4.66 -0.65 -23.47
C VAL A 98 -4.43 -1.98 -24.20
N PHE A 99 -4.86 -3.10 -23.59
CA PHE A 99 -4.48 -4.45 -24.04
C PHE A 99 -5.60 -5.27 -24.67
N GLY A 100 -6.81 -4.71 -24.82
CA GLY A 100 -7.95 -5.42 -25.40
C GLY A 100 -8.85 -4.50 -26.22
N ASP A 101 -10.11 -4.90 -26.38
CA ASP A 101 -11.10 -4.18 -27.19
C ASP A 101 -11.88 -3.12 -26.41
N GLY A 102 -11.38 -2.72 -25.23
CA GLY A 102 -12.01 -1.69 -24.41
C GLY A 102 -11.95 -0.33 -25.11
N ALA A 103 -12.98 0.49 -24.91
CA ALA A 103 -12.97 1.86 -25.40
C ALA A 103 -11.73 2.61 -24.88
N LYS A 104 -11.05 3.35 -25.75
CA LYS A 104 -9.94 4.22 -25.35
C LYS A 104 -10.45 5.26 -24.36
N LEU A 105 -9.77 5.37 -23.23
CA LEU A 105 -10.11 6.33 -22.18
C LEU A 105 -9.21 7.56 -22.31
N GLY A 106 -9.81 8.74 -22.33
CA GLY A 106 -9.11 10.01 -22.54
C GLY A 106 -8.60 10.67 -21.27
N THR A 107 -8.95 10.17 -20.08
CA THR A 107 -8.58 10.78 -18.79
C THR A 107 -8.23 9.74 -17.74
N ALA A 108 -7.36 10.11 -16.80
CA ALA A 108 -6.98 9.26 -15.66
C ALA A 108 -8.21 8.89 -14.80
N ASP A 109 -9.15 9.82 -14.58
CA ASP A 109 -10.36 9.56 -13.79
C ASP A 109 -11.26 8.48 -14.41
N ALA A 110 -11.37 8.47 -15.75
CA ALA A 110 -12.12 7.43 -16.45
C ALA A 110 -11.44 6.06 -16.29
N VAL A 111 -10.10 6.03 -16.33
CA VAL A 111 -9.29 4.81 -16.11
C VAL A 111 -9.50 4.28 -14.69
N VAL A 112 -9.42 5.15 -13.68
CA VAL A 112 -9.65 4.77 -12.27
C VAL A 112 -11.06 4.23 -12.06
N THR A 113 -12.05 4.84 -12.71
CA THR A 113 -13.45 4.39 -12.64
C THR A 113 -13.61 2.99 -13.23
N GLN A 114 -13.08 2.75 -14.43
CA GLN A 114 -13.12 1.44 -15.08
C GLN A 114 -12.37 0.38 -14.25
N TRP A 115 -11.18 0.71 -13.76
CA TRP A 115 -10.37 -0.18 -12.93
C TRP A 115 -11.14 -0.70 -11.72
N GLU A 116 -11.83 0.21 -11.01
CA GLU A 116 -12.62 -0.15 -9.84
C GLU A 116 -13.87 -0.96 -10.20
N GLN A 117 -14.52 -0.70 -11.34
CA GLN A 117 -15.62 -1.52 -11.83
C GLN A 117 -15.18 -2.96 -12.15
N ILE A 118 -14.03 -3.14 -12.83
CA ILE A 118 -13.49 -4.46 -13.14
C ILE A 118 -13.14 -5.19 -11.83
N LYS A 119 -12.44 -4.53 -10.91
CA LYS A 119 -12.08 -5.07 -9.59
C LYS A 119 -13.29 -5.50 -8.77
N LEU A 120 -14.43 -4.81 -8.87
CA LEU A 120 -15.67 -5.22 -8.20
C LEU A 120 -16.23 -6.51 -8.81
N LYS A 121 -16.23 -6.64 -10.14
CA LYS A 121 -16.67 -7.87 -10.83
C LYS A 121 -15.81 -9.08 -10.49
N GLU A 122 -14.49 -8.89 -10.37
CA GLU A 122 -13.54 -9.97 -10.08
C GLU A 122 -13.63 -10.54 -8.65
N LYS A 123 -14.01 -9.73 -7.66
CA LYS A 123 -14.01 -10.15 -6.25
C LYS A 123 -15.15 -11.11 -5.88
N GLY A 124 -16.05 -11.41 -6.81
CA GLY A 124 -17.28 -12.16 -6.56
C GLY A 124 -18.20 -11.43 -5.58
N ALA A 125 -19.42 -11.94 -5.39
CA ALA A 125 -20.37 -11.42 -4.41
C ALA A 125 -19.93 -11.76 -2.97
N LYS A 126 -18.80 -11.23 -2.51
CA LYS A 126 -18.56 -11.13 -1.06
C LYS A 126 -19.51 -10.07 -0.52
N LYS A 127 -20.14 -10.34 0.63
CA LYS A 127 -20.98 -9.34 1.31
C LYS A 127 -20.16 -8.05 1.41
N PRO A 128 -20.64 -6.94 0.83
CA PRO A 128 -19.90 -5.69 0.88
C PRO A 128 -19.79 -5.27 2.34
N THR A 129 -18.57 -5.21 2.85
CA THR A 129 -18.29 -4.54 4.13
C THR A 129 -18.28 -3.03 3.91
N VAL A 130 -18.71 -2.27 4.93
CA VAL A 130 -18.74 -0.80 4.87
C VAL A 130 -17.33 -0.26 4.62
N PHE A 131 -16.31 -0.81 5.28
CA PHE A 131 -14.89 -0.60 4.96
C PHE A 131 -14.22 -1.89 4.50
N LYS A 132 -13.29 -1.79 3.56
CA LYS A 132 -12.33 -2.85 3.25
C LYS A 132 -11.46 -3.06 4.49
N HIS A 133 -11.20 -4.31 4.84
CA HIS A 133 -10.19 -4.63 5.85
C HIS A 133 -8.83 -4.04 5.43
N LEU A 134 -8.29 -3.16 6.28
CA LEU A 134 -6.95 -2.61 6.14
C LEU A 134 -5.96 -3.49 6.94
N PRO A 135 -4.71 -3.63 6.49
CA PRO A 135 -3.70 -4.37 7.25
C PRO A 135 -3.52 -3.75 8.65
N PRO A 136 -3.48 -4.55 9.73
CA PRO A 136 -3.23 -4.04 11.08
C PRO A 136 -1.87 -3.35 11.26
N SER A 137 -0.91 -3.67 10.39
CA SER A 137 0.44 -3.10 10.36
C SER A 137 0.54 -1.75 9.64
N LEU A 138 -0.54 -1.26 9.03
CA LEU A 138 -0.54 0.01 8.34
C LEU A 138 -0.40 1.16 9.37
N ASN A 139 0.53 2.08 9.15
CA ASN A 139 0.72 3.20 10.08
C ASN A 139 -0.54 4.10 10.16
N ALA A 140 -0.62 4.95 11.19
CA ALA A 140 -1.82 5.74 11.46
C ALA A 140 -2.22 6.66 10.30
N ILE A 141 -1.24 7.30 9.66
CA ILE A 141 -1.45 8.25 8.55
C ILE A 141 -2.02 7.53 7.32
N LEU A 142 -1.41 6.41 6.93
CA LEU A 142 -1.87 5.61 5.80
C LEU A 142 -3.25 5.01 6.06
N THR A 143 -3.51 4.58 7.29
CA THR A 143 -4.84 4.08 7.71
C THR A 143 -5.89 5.17 7.59
N ALA A 144 -5.63 6.36 8.15
CA ALA A 144 -6.54 7.51 8.05
C ALA A 144 -6.81 7.90 6.59
N ARG A 145 -5.77 7.92 5.74
CA ARG A 145 -5.89 8.22 4.31
C ARG A 145 -6.78 7.22 3.57
N GLU A 146 -6.60 5.92 3.80
CA GLU A 146 -7.43 4.89 3.15
C GLU A 146 -8.86 4.82 3.70
N VAL A 147 -9.07 5.13 4.98
CA VAL A 147 -10.41 5.29 5.55
C VAL A 147 -11.12 6.49 4.91
N TRP A 148 -10.49 7.66 4.86
CA TRP A 148 -11.08 8.86 4.26
C TRP A 148 -11.41 8.69 2.77
N LYS A 149 -10.52 8.04 2.02
CA LYS A 149 -10.77 7.64 0.63
C LYS A 149 -12.03 6.79 0.48
N GLN A 150 -12.26 5.86 1.41
CA GLN A 150 -13.47 5.04 1.42
C GLN A 150 -14.71 5.83 1.81
N VAL A 151 -14.61 6.74 2.80
CA VAL A 151 -15.69 7.66 3.19
C VAL A 151 -16.16 8.47 1.98
N ARG A 152 -15.26 9.17 1.29
CA ARG A 152 -15.61 9.96 0.09
C ARG A 152 -16.14 9.09 -1.05
N LYS A 153 -15.46 7.98 -1.34
CA LYS A 153 -15.83 7.10 -2.46
C LYS A 153 -17.21 6.47 -2.29
N LYS A 154 -17.55 6.02 -1.07
CA LYS A 154 -18.82 5.35 -0.77
C LYS A 154 -19.87 6.31 -0.23
N GLN A 155 -19.56 7.61 -0.14
CA GLN A 155 -20.42 8.65 0.43
C GLN A 155 -20.93 8.28 1.83
N LEU A 156 -20.04 7.77 2.68
CA LEU A 156 -20.39 7.34 4.04
C LEU A 156 -20.59 8.56 4.94
N ASP A 157 -21.63 8.53 5.77
CA ASP A 157 -21.83 9.52 6.83
C ASP A 157 -21.02 9.12 8.07
N ALA A 158 -19.91 9.82 8.33
CA ALA A 158 -19.08 9.63 9.52
C ALA A 158 -19.50 10.54 10.69
N GLY A 159 -20.66 11.20 10.61
CA GLY A 159 -21.18 12.06 11.67
C GLY A 159 -20.22 13.17 12.10
N ALA A 160 -20.26 13.53 13.38
CA ALA A 160 -19.39 14.57 13.94
C ALA A 160 -17.93 14.13 14.16
N THR A 161 -17.57 12.90 13.80
CA THR A 161 -16.19 12.41 13.94
C THR A 161 -15.24 13.02 12.91
N VAL A 162 -15.77 13.60 11.84
CA VAL A 162 -15.01 14.37 10.85
C VAL A 162 -15.89 15.48 10.29
N ASP A 163 -15.38 16.70 10.29
CA ASP A 163 -16.05 17.81 9.63
C ASP A 163 -15.68 17.81 8.14
N VAL A 164 -16.60 17.27 7.31
CA VAL A 164 -16.43 17.18 5.86
C VAL A 164 -16.23 18.56 5.22
N SER A 165 -16.90 19.59 5.74
CA SER A 165 -16.80 20.95 5.23
C SER A 165 -15.45 21.57 5.54
N GLN A 166 -14.90 21.29 6.73
CA GLN A 166 -13.54 21.69 7.08
C GLN A 166 -12.51 20.97 6.21
N VAL A 167 -12.70 19.68 5.91
CA VAL A 167 -11.79 18.96 5.00
C VAL A 167 -11.84 19.56 3.59
N ASP A 168 -13.03 19.89 3.08
CA ASP A 168 -13.16 20.52 1.76
C ASP A 168 -12.53 21.92 1.73
N ALA A 169 -12.70 22.71 2.78
CA ALA A 169 -12.07 24.02 2.91
C ALA A 169 -10.54 23.90 3.00
N LEU A 170 -10.02 22.93 3.75
CA LEU A 170 -8.58 22.68 3.85
C LEU A 170 -7.99 22.18 2.53
N ALA A 171 -8.70 21.33 1.80
CA ALA A 171 -8.24 20.81 0.52
C ALA A 171 -8.14 21.90 -0.56
N HIS A 172 -8.96 22.95 -0.46
CA HIS A 172 -8.94 24.06 -1.40
C HIS A 172 -7.67 24.90 -1.23
N GLY A 173 -6.74 24.79 -2.19
CA GLY A 173 -5.49 25.56 -2.20
C GLY A 173 -4.37 24.97 -1.32
N LEU A 174 -4.51 23.73 -0.85
CA LEU A 174 -3.45 23.05 -0.11
C LEU A 174 -2.30 22.67 -1.04
N THR A 175 -1.13 23.26 -0.83
CA THR A 175 0.13 22.84 -1.47
C THR A 175 0.82 21.78 -0.62
N GLU A 176 1.73 21.03 -1.24
CA GLU A 176 2.56 20.04 -0.54
C GLU A 176 3.39 20.68 0.59
N GLU A 177 4.03 21.82 0.32
CA GLU A 177 4.80 22.59 1.30
C GLU A 177 3.93 23.01 2.49
N ALA A 178 2.74 23.58 2.24
CA ALA A 178 1.82 24.00 3.29
C ALA A 178 1.26 22.82 4.10
N ALA A 179 1.01 21.68 3.45
CA ALA A 179 0.59 20.46 4.13
C ALA A 179 1.71 19.92 5.04
N GLY A 180 2.95 19.86 4.54
CA GLY A 180 4.12 19.43 5.30
C GLY A 180 4.35 20.28 6.54
N GLN A 181 4.35 21.60 6.38
CA GLN A 181 4.50 22.55 7.49
C GLN A 181 3.42 22.33 8.57
N LYS A 182 2.13 22.30 8.18
CA LYS A 182 1.02 22.13 9.12
C LYS A 182 1.06 20.79 9.86
N LEU A 183 1.39 19.71 9.15
CA LEU A 183 1.51 18.38 9.76
C LEU A 183 2.66 18.35 10.78
N PHE A 184 3.81 18.94 10.44
CA PHE A 184 4.95 19.03 11.34
C PHE A 184 4.62 19.86 12.59
N GLU A 185 4.04 21.04 12.43
CA GLU A 185 3.61 21.92 13.53
C GLU A 185 2.61 21.22 14.47
N LEU A 186 1.64 20.48 13.90
CA LEU A 186 0.67 19.74 14.69
C LEU A 186 1.32 18.58 15.47
N ILE A 187 2.25 17.85 14.84
CA ILE A 187 3.01 16.77 15.49
C ILE A 187 3.88 17.33 16.62
N ALA A 188 4.57 18.45 16.38
CA ALA A 188 5.37 19.13 17.39
C ALA A 188 4.51 19.59 18.58
N ALA A 189 3.36 20.22 18.31
CA ALA A 189 2.41 20.62 19.33
C ALA A 189 1.86 19.43 20.12
N CYS A 190 1.58 18.29 19.47
CA CYS A 190 1.18 17.06 20.18
C CYS A 190 2.27 16.63 21.16
N ARG A 191 3.53 16.60 20.71
CA ARG A 191 4.67 16.21 21.55
C ARG A 191 4.83 17.11 22.78
N ASP A 192 4.77 18.43 22.59
CA ASP A 192 4.90 19.40 23.69
C ASP A 192 3.71 19.33 24.66
N ALA A 193 2.54 18.93 24.17
CA ALA A 193 1.36 18.67 24.99
C ALA A 193 1.35 17.27 25.66
N GLY A 194 2.39 16.44 25.47
CA GLY A 194 2.44 15.07 25.99
C GLY A 194 1.47 14.10 25.30
N ILE A 195 1.02 14.44 24.09
CA ILE A 195 0.10 13.64 23.26
C ILE A 195 0.93 12.87 22.24
N ASP A 196 0.76 11.54 22.21
CA ASP A 196 1.28 10.69 21.14
C ASP A 196 0.42 10.86 19.86
N PRO A 197 0.96 11.46 18.78
CA PRO A 197 0.16 11.82 17.60
C PRO A 197 -0.30 10.58 16.81
N ASP A 198 0.50 9.52 16.75
CA ASP A 198 0.14 8.28 16.07
C ASP A 198 -1.07 7.61 16.74
N SER A 199 -1.01 7.46 18.06
CA SER A 199 -2.07 6.88 18.87
C SER A 199 -3.33 7.75 18.87
N ALA A 200 -3.17 9.08 18.88
CA ALA A 200 -4.29 10.01 18.74
C ALA A 200 -5.01 9.82 17.39
N LEU A 201 -4.25 9.76 16.29
CA LEU A 201 -4.80 9.56 14.94
C LEU A 201 -5.43 8.17 14.78
N ARG A 202 -4.81 7.11 15.30
CA ARG A 202 -5.40 5.75 15.30
C ARG A 202 -6.76 5.71 15.99
N ARG A 203 -6.86 6.29 17.19
CA ARG A 203 -8.13 6.35 17.95
C ARG A 203 -9.18 7.16 17.21
N GLN A 204 -8.82 8.30 16.61
CA GLN A 204 -9.77 9.11 15.85
C GLN A 204 -10.26 8.37 14.60
N THR A 205 -9.34 7.73 13.87
CA THR A 205 -9.68 6.93 12.67
C THR A 205 -10.62 5.77 13.01
N ALA A 206 -10.41 5.10 14.14
CA ALA A 206 -11.32 4.06 14.61
C ALA A 206 -12.73 4.60 14.92
N LYS A 207 -12.85 5.80 15.50
CA LYS A 207 -14.16 6.47 15.70
C LYS A 207 -14.85 6.79 14.37
N VAL A 208 -14.10 7.29 13.38
CA VAL A 208 -14.63 7.57 12.03
C VAL A 208 -15.19 6.30 11.39
N VAL A 209 -14.44 5.20 11.46
CA VAL A 209 -14.89 3.89 10.94
C VAL A 209 -16.16 3.44 11.66
N ALA A 210 -16.15 3.43 13.00
CA ALA A 210 -17.28 2.96 13.79
C ALA A 210 -18.55 3.78 13.56
N GLU A 211 -18.45 5.11 13.50
CA GLU A 211 -19.59 6.00 13.24
C GLU A 211 -20.15 5.78 11.83
N ALA A 212 -19.28 5.69 10.84
CA ALA A 212 -19.68 5.41 9.46
C ALA A 212 -20.29 4.02 9.28
N GLU A 213 -19.83 3.01 10.03
CA GLU A 213 -20.43 1.67 10.06
C GLU A 213 -21.81 1.67 10.72
N LEU A 214 -21.98 2.40 11.81
CA LEU A 214 -23.25 2.52 12.53
C LEU A 214 -24.32 3.20 11.67
N ARG A 215 -23.93 4.21 10.88
CA ARG A 215 -24.82 5.01 10.03
C ARG A 215 -24.99 4.46 8.62
N ALA A 216 -24.13 3.54 8.19
CA ALA A 216 -24.28 2.90 6.89
C ALA A 216 -25.61 2.14 6.84
N PRO A 217 -26.34 2.21 5.71
CA PRO A 217 -27.56 1.43 5.54
C PRO A 217 -27.23 -0.05 5.70
N GLN A 218 -27.90 -0.73 6.63
CA GLN A 218 -27.78 -2.18 6.76
C GLN A 218 -28.41 -2.81 5.53
N GLY A 219 -27.58 -3.32 4.63
CA GLY A 219 -27.99 -4.08 3.46
C GLY A 219 -28.52 -5.47 3.82
#